data_AF-A0A534RCB1-F1
#
_entry.id   AF-A0A534RCB1-F1
#
_cell.length_a   1.000
_cell.length_b   1.000
_cell.length_c   1.000
_cell.angle_alpha   90.00
_cell.angle_beta   90.00
_cell.angle_gamma   90.00
#
_symmetry.space_group_name_H-M   'P 1'
#
loop_
_entity.id
_entity.type
_entity.pdbx_description
1 polymer ?
#
loop_
_entity_poly.entity_id
_entity_poly.type
_entity_poly.pdbx_seq_one_letter_code
_entity_poly.pdbx_strand_id
1 'polypeptide(L)' 'MIAYLTRRVLRALTTLLGTTLILFVLVRVVPADPAVSIAGPKADPETLAAIRKDLGL' A
#
# COMPACT_ATOMS: atom_id res chain seq x y z
N MET A 1 18.84 3.24 -34.06
CA MET A 1 17.90 4.00 -33.21
C MET A 1 16.97 3.13 -32.36
N ILE A 2 16.18 2.23 -32.97
CA ILE A 2 15.09 1.52 -32.27
C ILE A 2 15.59 0.74 -31.04
N ALA A 3 16.65 -0.07 -31.17
CA ALA A 3 17.22 -0.83 -30.04
C ALA A 3 17.69 0.05 -28.87
N TYR A 4 18.15 1.28 -29.14
CA TYR A 4 18.52 2.24 -28.09
C TYR A 4 17.28 2.79 -27.39
N LEU A 5 16.23 3.16 -28.15
CA LEU A 5 14.94 3.57 -27.57
C LEU A 5 14.34 2.46 -26.71
N THR A 6 14.31 1.21 -27.19
CA THR A 6 13.76 0.08 -26.45
C THR A 6 14.50 -0.15 -25.13
N ARG A 7 15.84 -0.12 -25.14
CA ARG A 7 16.65 -0.24 -23.90
C ARG A 7 16.39 0.90 -22.93
N ARG A 8 16.20 2.13 -23.42
CA ARG A 8 15.91 3.29 -22.58
C ARG A 8 14.52 3.21 -21.95
N VAL A 9 13.52 2.78 -22.71
CA VAL A 9 12.15 2.57 -22.23
C VAL A 9 12.10 1.43 -21.22
N LEU A 10 12.77 0.30 -21.48
CA LEU A 10 12.87 -0.82 -20.54
C LEU A 10 13.43 -0.38 -19.18
N ARG A 11 14.54 0.37 -19.19
CA ARG A 11 15.14 0.91 -17.95
C ARG A 11 14.19 1.84 -17.22
N ALA A 12 13.54 2.76 -17.93
CA ALA A 12 12.58 3.70 -17.34
C ALA A 12 11.37 2.97 -16.71
N LEU A 13 10.83 1.96 -17.40
CA LEU A 13 9.75 1.12 -16.90
C LEU A 13 10.16 0.34 -15.65
N THR A 14 11.36 -0.25 -15.62
CA THR A 14 11.86 -0.95 -14.44
C THR A 14 11.98 -0.01 -13.24
N THR A 15 12.50 1.20 -13.42
CA THR A 15 12.60 2.18 -12.33
C THR A 15 11.24 2.68 -11.86
N LEU A 16 10.30 2.92 -12.77
CA LEU A 16 8.93 3.28 -12.41
C LEU A 16 8.26 2.16 -11.64
N LEU A 17 8.30 0.93 -12.16
CA LEU A 17 7.71 -0.23 -11.51
C LEU A 17 8.30 -0.45 -10.12
N GLY A 18 9.63 -0.41 -9.98
CA GLY A 18 10.28 -0.53 -8.68
C GLY A 18 9.78 0.53 -7.69
N THR A 19 9.74 1.80 -8.11
CA THR A 19 9.29 2.90 -7.26
C THR A 19 7.80 2.79 -6.90
N THR A 20 6.93 2.50 -7.87
CA THR A 20 5.49 2.30 -7.64
C THR A 20 5.24 1.11 -6.73
N LEU A 21 5.98 0.02 -6.88
CA LEU A 21 5.81 -1.19 -6.07
C LEU A 21 6.30 -0.95 -4.64
N ILE A 22 7.41 -0.24 -4.46
CA ILE A 22 7.87 0.22 -3.14
C ILE A 22 6.83 1.14 -2.49
N LEU A 23 6.34 2.16 -3.21
CA LEU A 23 5.32 3.07 -2.71
C LEU A 23 4.00 2.34 -2.38
N PHE A 24 3.58 1.41 -3.23
CA PHE A 24 2.40 0.59 -3.01
C PHE A 24 2.54 -0.27 -1.77
N VAL A 25 3.68 -0.96 -1.61
CA VAL A 25 3.98 -1.75 -0.42
C VAL A 25 4.03 -0.86 0.80
N LEU A 26 4.69 0.30 0.76
CA LEU A 26 4.71 1.26 1.87
C LEU A 26 3.28 1.68 2.24
N VAL A 27 2.47 2.13 1.28
CA VAL A 27 1.08 2.56 1.54
C VAL A 27 0.17 1.42 1.96
N ARG A 28 0.47 0.16 1.62
CA ARG A 28 -0.34 -1.03 1.93
C ARG A 28 0.12 -1.79 3.18
N VAL A 29 1.40 -1.70 3.54
CA VAL A 29 1.99 -2.28 4.76
C VAL A 29 1.89 -1.32 5.93
N VAL A 30 1.98 0.00 5.70
CA VAL A 30 1.74 1.00 6.75
C VAL A 30 0.35 0.89 7.39
N PRO A 31 -0.75 0.54 6.70
CA PRO A 31 -1.99 0.12 7.34
C PRO A 31 -1.87 -1.34 7.77
N ALA A 32 -0.96 -1.63 8.70
CA ALA A 32 -0.85 -2.92 9.36
C ALA A 32 -2.09 -3.28 10.20
N ASP A 33 -3.07 -2.37 10.33
CA ASP A 33 -4.38 -2.69 10.86
C ASP A 33 -5.48 -1.92 10.07
N PRO A 34 -6.21 -2.57 9.15
CA PRO A 34 -7.34 -1.95 8.44
C PRO A 34 -8.39 -1.40 9.41
N ALA A 35 -8.46 -1.93 10.63
CA ALA A 35 -9.31 -1.41 11.70
C ALA A 35 -8.90 0.01 12.16
N VAL A 36 -7.60 0.33 12.16
CA VAL A 36 -7.08 1.68 12.51
C VAL A 36 -7.30 2.67 11.36
N SER A 37 -7.24 2.20 10.10
CA SER A 37 -7.51 3.05 8.93
C SER A 37 -8.99 3.47 8.81
N ILE A 38 -9.91 2.62 9.28
CA ILE A 38 -11.36 2.89 9.27
C ILE A 38 -11.78 3.66 10.53
N ALA A 39 -11.24 3.33 11.70
CA ALA A 39 -11.64 3.94 12.97
C ALA A 39 -10.93 5.28 13.27
N GLY A 40 -9.88 5.61 12.51
CA GLY A 40 -9.10 6.82 12.68
C GLY A 40 -8.11 6.76 13.86
N PRO A 41 -7.13 7.68 13.92
CA PRO A 41 -6.00 7.66 14.86
C PRO A 41 -6.36 7.86 16.35
N LYS A 42 -7.66 7.89 16.69
CA LYS A 42 -8.19 8.06 18.06
C LYS A 42 -9.19 6.98 18.46
N ALA A 43 -9.25 5.87 17.75
CA ALA A 43 -10.17 4.79 18.09
C ALA A 43 -9.77 4.15 19.42
N ASP A 44 -10.64 4.25 20.42
CA ASP A 44 -10.46 3.59 21.70
C ASP A 44 -10.29 2.07 21.48
N PRO A 45 -9.42 1.37 22.25
CA PRO A 45 -9.18 -0.06 22.09
C PRO A 45 -10.48 -0.90 22.13
N GLU A 46 -11.47 -0.45 22.90
CA GLU A 46 -12.79 -1.07 22.99
C GLU A 46 -13.60 -0.92 21.70
N THR A 47 -13.50 0.23 21.02
CA THR A 47 -14.20 0.47 19.74
C THR A 47 -13.61 -0.39 18.62
N LEU A 48 -12.29 -0.58 18.63
CA LEU A 48 -11.60 -1.49 17.70
C LEU A 48 -12.02 -2.96 17.88
N ALA A 49 -12.20 -3.40 19.13
CA ALA A 49 -12.66 -4.76 19.44
C ALA A 49 -14.13 -4.99 19.04
N ALA A 50 -14.99 -3.98 19.20
CA ALA A 50 -16.38 -4.04 18.74
C ALA A 50 -16.48 -4.12 17.21
N ILE A 51 -15.69 -3.31 16.50
CA ILE A 51 -15.64 -3.32 15.02
C ILE A 51 -15.10 -4.67 14.49
N ARG A 52 -14.09 -5.26 15.14
CA ARG A 52 -13.61 -6.62 14.78
C ARG A 52 -14.71 -7.68 14.93
N LYS A 53 -15.48 -7.59 16.02
CA LYS A 53 -16.57 -8.52 16.31
C LYS A 53 -17.74 -8.37 15.32
N ASP A 54 -18.09 -7.15 14.92
CA ASP A 54 -19.17 -6.89 13.97
C ASP A 54 -18.78 -7.21 12.52
N LEU A 55 -17.49 -7.12 12.17
CA LEU A 55 -16.97 -7.47 10.84
C LEU A 55 -16.60 -8.96 10.69
N GLY A 56 -16.66 -9.75 11.77
CA GLY A 56 -16.45 -11.20 11.73
C GLY A 56 -15.02 -11.63 11.41
N LEU A 57 -14.02 -10.85 11.84
CA LEU A 57 -12.58 -11.18 11.75
C LEU A 57 -12.04 -11.73 13.08
#